data_AF-A0A941MFZ8-F1
#
_entry.id   AF-A0A941MFZ8-F1
#
_cell.length_a   1.000
_cell.length_b   1.000
_cell.length_c   1.000
_cell.angle_alpha   90.00
_cell.angle_beta   90.00
_cell.angle_gamma   90.00
#
_symmetry.space_group_name_H-M   'P 1'
#
loop_
_entity.id
_entity.type
_entity.pdbx_description
1 polymer ?
#
loop_
_entity_poly.entity_id
_entity_poly.type
_entity_poly.pdbx_seq_one_letter_code
_entity_poly.pdbx_strand_id
1 'polypeptide(L)'
;MRDDFSKATIRLLAERVGFKCSRPGCPRPTVGPAKGSSKSVILGKAAHITAASANGPRYDPTLTPEQRRADSNGIWLCGLHADEVDRDDNHFTVDELRKWKEQSEDRQFRELDEGYQDPDADLDETDAEARQRLGLPTSDHIRALIPKLLAASKHDLEAMAREPGWPAFPIPLTLRDAKTNLVVTEAMLVAALERGENLALISQPGSGKSTTLGQLAQSLLAKNKVVPLRIKLGAWSVQGEGLFKFACAKPSLRAFREEHLMLAATHGKLSLLLDGWNEVDAIGRRRLIMEIQTLKREFPLLALVVSTRRQASDLPLSPRVVEIEPLSEEQQLALTRALRGDEGEQLLDRAWRTPGIRDFMANPLYLTAVLSEARGSSLPETREAILRLFVERHEKVSENAEAYRTDLHNSQREYLKTIAVSTIGTANTSISETRAMEIVKETSDGLVIARQISVPPEPALVLDTLVNHHALVRAGDTSASLSFQHQQFQEWFASFDVEATMLASAAGDLTAQQKLRNEILNMPAWEEAILFACERLSRDGRSNQAAAAKAIIQSLGVDPMLAAEMIFRSADEVWSLV
;
A
#
# COMPACT_ATOMS: atom_id res chain seq x y z
N MET A 1 3.07 20.06 58.85
CA MET A 1 3.81 18.79 59.00
C MET A 1 3.17 17.79 58.06
N ARG A 2 3.96 17.04 57.27
CA ARG A 2 3.45 16.08 56.28
C ARG A 2 3.63 14.67 56.85
N ASP A 3 2.57 13.89 56.86
CA ASP A 3 2.55 12.53 57.40
C ASP A 3 3.12 11.54 56.36
N ASP A 4 4.43 11.62 56.11
CA ASP A 4 5.11 10.80 55.10
C ASP A 4 5.26 9.34 55.53
N PHE A 5 5.22 8.44 54.55
CA PHE A 5 5.44 7.01 54.76
C PHE A 5 6.86 6.73 55.25
N SER A 6 6.98 5.78 56.17
CA SER A 6 8.30 5.28 56.58
C SER A 6 8.96 4.51 55.42
N LYS A 7 10.30 4.41 55.42
CA LYS A 7 11.02 3.59 54.42
C LYS A 7 10.54 2.13 54.40
N ALA A 8 10.16 1.59 55.56
CA ALA A 8 9.61 0.24 55.69
C ALA A 8 8.24 0.14 54.99
N THR A 9 7.36 1.13 55.20
CA THR A 9 6.05 1.20 54.54
C THR A 9 6.18 1.33 53.02
N ILE A 10 7.08 2.18 52.53
CA ILE A 10 7.34 2.37 51.09
C ILE A 10 7.81 1.05 50.46
N ARG A 11 8.74 0.36 51.13
CA ARG A 11 9.25 -0.94 50.68
C ARG A 11 8.15 -2.01 50.67
N LEU A 12 7.35 -2.09 51.73
CA LEU A 12 6.23 -3.01 51.82
C LEU A 12 5.23 -2.80 50.68
N LEU A 13 4.85 -1.54 50.40
CA LEU A 13 3.94 -1.21 49.30
C LEU A 13 4.49 -1.66 47.94
N ALA A 14 5.79 -1.50 47.70
CA ALA A 14 6.43 -1.94 46.47
C ALA A 14 6.49 -3.49 46.37
N GLU A 15 6.86 -4.16 47.45
CA GLU A 15 7.01 -5.63 47.50
C GLU A 15 5.66 -6.34 47.30
N ARG A 16 4.58 -5.83 47.89
CA ARG A 16 3.22 -6.40 47.77
C ARG A 16 2.67 -6.45 46.34
N VAL A 17 3.24 -5.67 45.42
CA VAL A 17 2.86 -5.63 44.00
C VAL A 17 4.02 -5.99 43.07
N GLY A 18 5.07 -6.65 43.59
CA GLY A 18 6.21 -7.11 42.79
C GLY A 18 6.98 -5.98 42.11
N PHE A 19 7.02 -4.78 42.70
CA PHE A 19 7.57 -3.56 42.11
C PHE A 19 6.94 -3.17 40.75
N LYS A 20 5.67 -3.52 40.50
CA LYS A 20 4.91 -3.08 39.32
C LYS A 20 3.94 -1.95 39.69
N CYS A 21 3.64 -1.07 38.74
CA CYS A 21 2.66 0.00 38.96
C CYS A 21 1.25 -0.58 39.16
N SER A 22 0.53 -0.10 40.18
CA SER A 22 -0.83 -0.57 40.51
C SER A 22 -1.94 -0.07 39.56
N ARG A 23 -1.66 0.87 38.65
CA ARG A 23 -2.69 1.38 37.72
C ARG A 23 -3.14 0.30 36.72
N PRO A 24 -4.46 0.09 36.54
CA PRO A 24 -4.99 -0.78 35.50
C PRO A 24 -4.42 -0.44 34.12
N GLY A 25 -4.00 -1.46 33.38
CA GLY A 25 -3.38 -1.29 32.05
C GLY A 25 -1.92 -0.82 32.05
N CYS A 26 -1.28 -0.61 33.20
CA CYS A 26 0.16 -0.28 33.26
C CYS A 26 0.95 -1.17 34.24
N PRO A 27 1.20 -2.45 33.93
CA PRO A 27 2.01 -3.33 34.78
C PRO A 27 3.52 -3.07 34.62
N ARG A 28 3.94 -1.81 34.45
CA ARG A 28 5.33 -1.45 34.16
C ARG A 28 6.21 -1.78 35.38
N PRO A 29 7.33 -2.50 35.20
CA PRO A 29 8.33 -2.66 36.25
C PRO A 29 8.90 -1.30 36.68
N THR A 30 8.98 -1.10 37.98
CA THR A 30 9.46 0.15 38.59
C THR A 30 10.82 0.01 39.27
N VAL A 31 11.44 -1.17 39.19
CA VAL A 31 12.80 -1.42 39.64
C VAL A 31 13.60 -2.11 38.52
N GLY A 32 14.88 -1.80 38.42
CA GLY A 32 15.77 -2.42 37.44
C GLY A 32 17.25 -2.15 37.71
N PRO A 33 18.16 -2.75 36.94
CA PRO A 33 19.60 -2.53 37.10
C PRO A 33 20.01 -1.14 36.60
N ALA A 34 20.93 -0.49 37.32
CA ALA A 34 21.62 0.70 36.83
C ALA A 34 22.68 0.27 35.79
N LYS A 35 22.55 0.75 34.55
CA LYS A 35 23.46 0.41 33.46
C LYS A 35 24.92 0.69 33.84
N GLY A 36 25.78 -0.32 33.78
CA GLY A 36 27.21 -0.21 34.08
C GLY A 36 27.57 -0.20 35.57
N SER A 37 26.67 -0.59 36.48
CA SER A 37 26.99 -0.74 37.90
C SER A 37 26.21 -1.92 38.53
N SER A 38 26.61 -2.33 39.74
CA SER A 38 25.89 -3.33 40.55
C SER A 38 24.69 -2.76 41.33
N LYS A 39 24.35 -1.48 41.13
CA LYS A 39 23.25 -0.82 41.84
C LYS A 39 21.91 -1.04 41.11
N SER A 40 20.82 -0.95 41.86
CA SER A 40 19.46 -0.89 41.31
C SER A 40 18.96 0.55 41.19
N VAL A 41 18.03 0.79 40.27
CA VAL A 41 17.28 2.03 40.08
C VAL A 41 15.81 1.75 40.40
N ILE A 42 15.19 2.61 41.20
CA ILE A 42 13.75 2.57 41.51
C ILE A 42 13.09 3.80 40.88
N LEU A 43 12.14 3.57 39.99
CA LEU A 43 11.33 4.57 39.29
C LEU A 43 9.90 4.68 39.86
N GLY A 44 9.57 3.84 40.84
CA GLY A 44 8.27 3.82 41.51
C GLY A 44 8.23 4.75 42.72
N LYS A 45 7.02 5.18 43.06
CA LYS A 45 6.73 6.05 44.20
C LYS A 45 5.55 5.46 44.98
N ALA A 46 5.62 5.55 46.31
CA ALA A 46 4.45 5.32 47.17
C ALA A 46 3.62 6.60 47.20
N ALA A 47 2.40 6.53 46.65
CA ALA A 47 1.43 7.62 46.65
C ALA A 47 0.41 7.42 47.76
N HIS A 48 -0.09 8.51 48.33
CA HIS A 48 -1.14 8.51 49.33
C HIS A 48 -2.52 8.42 48.64
N ILE A 49 -3.37 7.49 49.11
CA ILE A 49 -4.76 7.40 48.67
C ILE A 49 -5.56 8.61 49.20
N THR A 50 -5.44 8.88 50.50
CA THR A 50 -5.87 10.14 51.14
C THR A 50 -4.65 10.93 51.58
N ALA A 51 -4.62 12.24 51.30
CA ALA A 51 -3.42 13.05 51.46
C ALA A 51 -2.78 13.01 52.87
N ALA A 52 -1.44 13.12 52.87
CA ALA A 52 -0.60 13.23 54.05
C ALA A 52 -0.69 14.58 54.80
N SER A 53 -1.46 15.54 54.28
CA SER A 53 -1.57 16.89 54.84
C SER A 53 -2.90 17.53 54.47
N ALA A 54 -3.39 18.45 55.31
CA ALA A 54 -4.72 19.06 55.19
C ALA A 54 -5.02 19.76 53.84
N ASN A 55 -3.99 20.21 53.13
CA ASN A 55 -4.13 20.90 51.84
C ASN A 55 -3.87 19.99 50.63
N GLY A 56 -3.73 18.68 50.84
CA GLY A 56 -3.48 17.73 49.76
C GLY A 56 -4.76 17.11 49.19
N PRO A 57 -4.66 16.45 48.03
CA PRO A 57 -5.80 15.83 47.35
C PRO A 57 -6.44 14.73 48.21
N ARG A 58 -7.78 14.70 48.25
CA ARG A 58 -8.56 13.70 49.00
C ARG A 58 -8.20 13.62 50.50
N TYR A 59 -7.85 14.73 51.14
CA TYR A 59 -7.53 14.73 52.57
C TYR A 59 -8.73 14.32 53.43
N ASP A 60 -8.52 13.33 54.32
CA ASP A 60 -9.53 12.90 55.29
C ASP A 60 -9.14 13.39 56.69
N PRO A 61 -9.89 14.34 57.28
CA PRO A 61 -9.60 14.88 58.61
C PRO A 61 -9.88 13.88 59.74
N THR A 62 -10.62 12.80 59.48
CA THR A 62 -10.97 11.80 60.50
C THR A 62 -9.83 10.81 60.79
N LEU A 63 -8.83 10.74 59.90
CA LEU A 63 -7.67 9.87 60.07
C LEU A 63 -6.65 10.45 61.05
N THR A 64 -6.06 9.60 61.89
CA THR A 64 -4.91 9.95 62.73
C THR A 64 -3.61 10.01 61.90
N PRO A 65 -2.55 10.69 62.37
CA PRO A 65 -1.24 10.68 61.72
C PRO A 65 -0.68 9.26 61.50
N GLU A 66 -0.96 8.33 62.41
CA GLU A 66 -0.58 6.92 62.29
C GLU A 66 -1.33 6.24 61.15
N GLN A 67 -2.64 6.48 61.04
CA GLN A 67 -3.47 5.93 59.96
C GLN A 67 -3.11 6.52 58.59
N ARG A 68 -2.74 7.81 58.53
CA ARG A 68 -2.28 8.44 57.28
C ARG A 68 -0.96 7.84 56.77
N ARG A 69 -0.11 7.37 57.66
CA ARG A 69 1.19 6.73 57.36
C ARG A 69 1.12 5.21 57.23
N ALA A 70 -0.05 4.61 57.43
CA ALA A 70 -0.25 3.18 57.31
C ALA A 70 -0.22 2.74 55.83
N ASP A 71 0.22 1.51 55.58
CA ASP A 71 0.23 0.91 54.23
C ASP A 71 -1.18 0.79 53.62
N SER A 72 -2.21 0.70 54.46
CA SER A 72 -3.62 0.72 54.03
C SER A 72 -4.01 2.02 53.33
N ASN A 73 -3.30 3.13 53.59
CA ASN A 73 -3.50 4.42 52.94
C ASN A 73 -2.52 4.67 51.77
N GLY A 74 -1.71 3.68 51.40
CA GLY A 74 -0.69 3.81 50.36
C GLY A 74 -0.93 2.92 49.14
N ILE A 75 -0.56 3.42 47.97
CA ILE A 75 -0.54 2.68 46.70
C ILE A 75 0.81 2.87 46.01
N TRP A 76 1.32 1.82 45.35
CA TRP A 76 2.59 1.88 44.63
C TRP A 76 2.36 2.17 43.14
N LEU A 77 2.96 3.24 42.63
CA LEU A 77 2.76 3.69 41.24
C LEU A 77 4.10 4.00 40.57
N CYS A 78 4.14 3.95 39.24
CA CYS A 78 5.28 4.51 38.51
C CYS A 78 5.30 6.04 38.66
N GLY A 79 6.46 6.68 38.50
CA GLY A 79 6.58 8.13 38.65
C GLY A 79 5.53 8.95 37.89
N LEU A 80 5.15 8.52 36.68
CA LEU A 80 4.14 9.20 35.86
C LEU A 80 2.73 9.10 36.47
N HIS A 81 2.31 7.91 36.88
CA HIS A 81 0.97 7.70 37.45
C HIS A 81 0.85 8.23 38.87
N ALA A 82 1.94 8.22 39.64
CA ALA A 82 1.98 8.89 40.94
C ALA A 82 1.75 10.41 40.78
N ASP A 83 2.40 11.03 39.80
CA ASP A 83 2.24 12.46 39.53
C ASP A 83 0.85 12.78 38.93
N GLU A 84 0.24 11.84 38.19
CA GLU A 84 -1.11 11.95 37.62
C GLU A 84 -2.19 11.97 38.72
N VAL A 85 -2.17 11.00 39.65
CA VAL A 85 -3.19 10.88 40.71
C VAL A 85 -3.14 12.03 41.73
N ASP A 86 -1.99 12.68 41.85
CA ASP A 86 -1.81 13.86 42.72
C ASP A 86 -2.33 15.16 42.07
N ARG A 87 -2.46 15.21 40.74
CA ARG A 87 -2.86 16.42 40.00
C ARG A 87 -4.34 16.48 39.64
N ASP A 88 -5.02 15.35 39.57
CA ASP A 88 -6.44 15.26 39.18
C ASP A 88 -7.25 14.46 40.21
N ASP A 89 -7.53 15.08 41.35
CA ASP A 89 -8.21 14.42 42.46
C ASP A 89 -9.72 14.27 42.30
N ASN A 90 -10.31 14.97 41.32
CA ASN A 90 -11.71 14.80 40.94
C ASN A 90 -11.92 13.53 40.10
N HIS A 91 -10.95 13.18 39.25
CA HIS A 91 -11.04 11.96 38.44
C HIS A 91 -10.62 10.72 39.24
N PHE A 92 -9.52 10.80 40.00
CA PHE A 92 -8.99 9.66 40.75
C PHE A 92 -9.49 9.67 42.19
N THR A 93 -10.66 9.08 42.43
CA THR A 93 -11.30 9.04 43.76
C THR A 93 -10.61 8.07 44.73
N VAL A 94 -10.88 8.21 46.05
CA VAL A 94 -10.38 7.28 47.09
C VAL A 94 -10.78 5.84 46.79
N ASP A 95 -12.04 5.61 46.41
CA ASP A 95 -12.57 4.28 46.12
C ASP A 95 -11.90 3.66 44.89
N GLU A 96 -11.63 4.46 43.86
CA GLU A 96 -10.91 4.00 42.68
C GLU A 96 -9.47 3.59 43.00
N LEU A 97 -8.74 4.40 43.77
CA LEU A 97 -7.36 4.06 44.15
C LEU A 97 -7.30 2.84 45.08
N ARG A 98 -8.29 2.66 45.97
CA ARG A 98 -8.42 1.42 46.77
C ARG A 98 -8.65 0.21 45.87
N LYS A 99 -9.53 0.33 44.87
CA LYS A 99 -9.77 -0.73 43.88
C LYS A 99 -8.51 -1.06 43.09
N TRP A 100 -7.73 -0.07 42.67
CA TRP A 100 -6.45 -0.30 41.98
C TRP A 100 -5.45 -1.04 42.86
N LYS A 101 -5.34 -0.63 44.13
CA LYS A 101 -4.50 -1.31 45.13
C LYS A 101 -4.90 -2.77 45.25
N GLU A 102 -6.16 -3.05 45.55
CA GLU A 102 -6.70 -4.42 45.68
C GLU A 102 -6.44 -5.27 44.42
N GLN A 103 -6.77 -4.74 43.24
CA GLN A 103 -6.54 -5.45 41.98
C GLN A 103 -5.06 -5.73 41.68
N SER A 104 -4.17 -4.82 42.07
CA SER A 104 -2.73 -5.00 41.87
C SER A 104 -2.12 -6.02 42.83
N GLU A 105 -2.59 -6.02 44.08
CA GLU A 105 -2.16 -7.00 45.08
C GLU A 105 -2.73 -8.39 44.77
N ASP A 106 -3.99 -8.49 44.35
CA ASP A 106 -4.61 -9.75 43.90
C ASP A 106 -3.91 -10.31 42.65
N ARG A 107 -3.56 -9.45 41.69
CA ARG A 107 -2.76 -9.84 40.53
C ARG A 107 -1.39 -10.39 40.94
N GLN A 108 -0.68 -9.69 41.84
CA GLN A 108 0.62 -10.16 42.33
C GLN A 108 0.49 -11.45 43.13
N PHE A 109 -0.60 -11.61 43.89
CA PHE A 109 -0.91 -12.82 44.62
C PHE A 109 -1.11 -14.00 43.67
N ARG A 110 -1.94 -13.84 42.62
CA ARG A 110 -2.12 -14.86 41.57
C ARG A 110 -0.82 -15.21 40.86
N GLU A 111 -0.01 -14.20 40.50
CA GLU A 111 1.32 -14.43 39.90
C GLU A 111 2.29 -15.23 40.81
N LEU A 112 2.08 -15.21 42.14
CA LEU A 112 2.89 -15.97 43.11
C LEU A 112 2.28 -17.34 43.42
N ASP A 113 0.95 -17.45 43.51
CA ASP A 113 0.20 -18.66 43.88
C ASP A 113 0.08 -19.64 42.69
N GLU A 114 -0.10 -19.12 41.48
CA GLU A 114 -0.16 -19.91 40.24
C GLU A 114 1.25 -20.32 39.75
N GLY A 115 2.30 -19.97 40.50
CA GLY A 115 3.68 -20.00 40.03
C GLY A 115 3.91 -19.02 38.87
N TYR A 116 5.14 -18.94 38.36
CA TYR A 116 5.36 -18.37 37.03
C TYR A 116 4.56 -19.23 36.03
N GLN A 117 3.35 -18.82 35.70
CA GLN A 117 2.69 -19.29 34.50
C GLN A 117 3.52 -18.75 33.35
N ASP A 118 4.28 -19.65 32.72
CA ASP A 118 4.81 -19.38 31.41
C ASP A 118 3.61 -18.93 30.55
N PRO A 119 3.61 -17.71 29.97
CA PRO A 119 2.58 -17.30 29.02
C PRO A 119 2.46 -18.29 27.86
N ASP A 120 3.48 -19.14 27.67
CA ASP A 120 3.47 -20.22 26.73
C ASP A 120 2.98 -21.58 27.29
N ALA A 121 2.64 -21.74 28.58
CA ALA A 121 2.08 -22.98 29.13
C ALA A 121 0.69 -23.30 28.54
N ASP A 122 -0.17 -22.28 28.42
CA ASP A 122 -1.45 -22.38 27.69
C ASP A 122 -1.22 -22.63 26.19
N LEU A 123 -0.10 -22.17 25.64
CA LEU A 123 0.29 -22.49 24.27
C LEU A 123 0.64 -23.97 24.11
N ASP A 124 1.18 -24.66 25.10
CA ASP A 124 1.58 -26.07 24.96
C ASP A 124 0.38 -27.02 24.88
N GLU A 125 -0.69 -26.78 25.67
CA GLU A 125 -1.93 -27.57 25.60
C GLU A 125 -2.73 -27.25 24.33
N THR A 126 -2.93 -25.96 24.02
CA THR A 126 -3.63 -25.53 22.79
C THR A 126 -2.87 -25.93 21.51
N ASP A 127 -1.54 -25.89 21.51
CA ASP A 127 -0.70 -26.38 20.41
C ASP A 127 -0.77 -27.90 20.29
N ALA A 128 -0.78 -28.64 21.40
CA ALA A 128 -0.93 -30.10 21.37
C ALA A 128 -2.27 -30.52 20.77
N GLU A 129 -3.38 -29.90 21.18
CA GLU A 129 -4.70 -30.15 20.62
C GLU A 129 -4.78 -29.76 19.13
N ALA A 130 -4.26 -28.58 18.78
CA ALA A 130 -4.24 -28.11 17.40
C ALA A 130 -3.42 -29.04 16.51
N ARG A 131 -2.24 -29.48 16.96
CA ARG A 131 -1.40 -30.46 16.24
C ARG A 131 -2.09 -31.79 16.07
N GLN A 132 -2.75 -32.30 17.12
CA GLN A 132 -3.50 -33.55 17.04
C GLN A 132 -4.62 -33.46 16.00
N ARG A 133 -5.41 -32.36 16.04
CA ARG A 133 -6.49 -32.10 15.05
C ARG A 133 -5.96 -32.01 13.62
N LEU A 134 -4.77 -31.43 13.45
CA LEU A 134 -4.11 -31.23 12.16
C LEU A 134 -3.23 -32.43 11.73
N GLY A 135 -3.14 -33.50 12.52
CA GLY A 135 -2.30 -34.66 12.20
C GLY A 135 -0.79 -34.36 12.15
N LEU A 136 -0.33 -33.36 12.89
CA LEU A 136 1.08 -32.96 12.95
C LEU A 136 1.85 -33.75 14.03
N PRO A 137 3.12 -34.12 13.79
CA PRO A 137 3.93 -34.82 14.77
C PRO A 137 4.27 -33.89 15.95
N THR A 138 4.60 -34.48 17.10
CA THR A 138 4.98 -33.75 18.32
C THR A 138 6.21 -32.86 18.15
N SER A 139 7.10 -33.20 17.21
CA SER A 139 8.27 -32.37 16.86
C SER A 139 7.92 -31.04 16.19
N ASP A 140 6.71 -30.91 15.64
CA ASP A 140 6.27 -29.74 14.87
C ASP A 140 5.46 -28.77 15.71
N HIS A 141 5.75 -28.69 17.01
CA HIS A 141 5.14 -27.73 17.92
C HIS A 141 5.43 -26.29 17.48
N ILE A 142 4.49 -25.37 17.76
CA ILE A 142 4.51 -23.99 17.27
C ILE A 142 5.85 -23.28 17.53
N ARG A 143 6.47 -23.47 18.71
CA ARG A 143 7.75 -22.84 19.05
C ARG A 143 8.92 -23.31 18.17
N ALA A 144 8.93 -24.57 17.73
CA ALA A 144 9.94 -25.07 16.79
C ALA A 144 9.62 -24.72 15.33
N LEU A 145 8.33 -24.57 15.01
CA LEU A 145 7.86 -24.31 13.66
C LEU A 145 8.07 -22.85 13.23
N ILE A 146 7.73 -21.87 14.09
CA ILE A 146 7.75 -20.45 13.72
C ILE A 146 9.12 -19.95 13.26
N PRO A 147 10.25 -20.24 13.92
CA PRO A 147 11.56 -19.83 13.42
C PRO A 147 11.88 -20.37 12.02
N LYS A 148 11.45 -21.60 11.72
CA LYS A 148 11.63 -22.23 10.39
C LYS A 148 10.77 -21.53 9.34
N LEU A 149 9.51 -21.23 9.66
CA LEU A 149 8.60 -20.50 8.77
C LEU A 149 9.05 -19.05 8.53
N LEU A 150 9.55 -18.35 9.56
CA LEU A 150 10.14 -17.01 9.43
C LEU A 150 11.34 -17.04 8.49
N ALA A 151 12.24 -18.02 8.63
CA ALA A 151 13.38 -18.17 7.73
C ALA A 151 12.94 -18.46 6.29
N ALA A 152 11.94 -19.32 6.09
CA ALA A 152 11.38 -19.62 4.77
C ALA A 152 10.72 -18.40 4.11
N SER A 153 9.90 -17.66 4.88
CA SER A 153 9.27 -16.41 4.46
C SER A 153 10.31 -15.34 4.09
N LYS A 154 11.39 -15.22 4.88
CA LYS A 154 12.50 -14.32 4.56
C LYS A 154 13.16 -14.66 3.23
N HIS A 155 13.49 -15.94 2.99
CA HIS A 155 14.06 -16.37 1.72
C HIS A 155 13.11 -16.13 0.53
N ASP A 156 11.81 -16.34 0.73
CA ASP A 156 10.79 -16.02 -0.29
C ASP A 156 10.80 -14.52 -0.64
N LEU A 157 10.76 -13.64 0.36
CA LEU A 157 10.82 -12.19 0.13
C LEU A 157 12.14 -11.74 -0.53
N GLU A 158 13.28 -12.33 -0.14
CA GLU A 158 14.57 -12.05 -0.76
C GLU A 158 14.63 -12.52 -2.22
N ALA A 159 14.01 -13.66 -2.55
CA ALA A 159 13.89 -14.12 -3.93
C ALA A 159 13.01 -13.17 -4.76
N MET A 160 11.88 -12.73 -4.21
CA MET A 160 11.00 -11.75 -4.86
C MET A 160 11.69 -10.40 -5.07
N ALA A 161 12.54 -9.98 -4.13
CA ALA A 161 13.30 -8.73 -4.26
C ALA A 161 14.36 -8.77 -5.38
N ARG A 162 14.68 -9.97 -5.92
CA ARG A 162 15.59 -10.16 -7.05
C ARG A 162 14.85 -10.26 -8.39
N GLU A 163 13.52 -10.29 -8.39
CA GLU A 163 12.74 -10.33 -9.63
C GLU A 163 12.88 -9.02 -10.43
N PRO A 164 12.91 -9.09 -11.77
CA PRO A 164 12.82 -7.90 -12.61
C PRO A 164 11.58 -7.08 -12.27
N GLY A 165 11.75 -5.80 -11.93
CA GLY A 165 10.66 -4.90 -11.55
C GLY A 165 10.54 -4.60 -10.05
N TRP A 166 11.30 -5.28 -9.18
CA TRP A 166 11.48 -4.82 -7.81
C TRP A 166 12.30 -3.52 -7.78
N PRO A 167 11.92 -2.49 -7.01
CA PRO A 167 12.69 -1.25 -6.95
C PRO A 167 14.04 -1.51 -6.28
N ALA A 168 15.11 -1.02 -6.91
CA ALA A 168 16.47 -1.11 -6.37
C ALA A 168 16.60 -0.41 -5.00
N PHE A 169 15.84 0.67 -4.80
CA PHE A 169 15.83 1.45 -3.55
C PHE A 169 14.39 1.68 -3.08
N PRO A 170 13.83 0.76 -2.27
CA PRO A 170 12.49 0.93 -1.74
C PRO A 170 12.49 2.01 -0.65
N ILE A 171 11.78 3.11 -0.87
CA ILE A 171 11.58 4.17 0.12
C ILE A 171 10.24 3.99 0.86
N PRO A 172 10.15 4.21 2.18
CA PRO A 172 8.88 4.16 2.90
C PRO A 172 7.93 5.23 2.37
N LEU A 173 6.75 4.81 1.92
CA LEU A 173 5.73 5.71 1.38
C LEU A 173 4.84 6.26 2.49
N THR A 174 4.29 7.45 2.27
CA THR A 174 3.36 8.06 3.23
C THR A 174 2.02 7.35 3.13
N LEU A 175 1.51 6.89 4.27
CA LEU A 175 0.26 6.14 4.36
C LEU A 175 -0.78 6.96 5.12
N ARG A 176 -2.03 6.91 4.67
CA ARG A 176 -3.15 7.62 5.29
C ARG A 176 -4.34 6.70 5.52
N ASP A 177 -4.97 6.81 6.67
CA ASP A 177 -6.20 6.08 6.95
C ASP A 177 -7.38 6.73 6.22
N ALA A 178 -8.11 5.97 5.39
CA ALA A 178 -9.17 6.54 4.55
C ALA A 178 -10.37 7.08 5.36
N LYS A 179 -10.61 6.56 6.57
CA LYS A 179 -11.75 6.95 7.41
C LYS A 179 -11.45 8.18 8.27
N THR A 180 -10.26 8.21 8.86
CA THR A 180 -9.86 9.26 9.81
C THR A 180 -9.02 10.36 9.15
N ASN A 181 -8.55 10.14 7.92
CA ASN A 181 -7.64 11.03 7.19
C ASN A 181 -6.31 11.30 7.94
N LEU A 182 -5.95 10.47 8.91
CA LEU A 182 -4.72 10.59 9.70
C LEU A 182 -3.56 9.83 9.03
N VAL A 183 -2.36 10.38 9.15
CA VAL A 183 -1.13 9.71 8.72
C VAL A 183 -0.93 8.46 9.57
N VAL A 184 -0.66 7.34 8.92
CA VAL A 184 -0.42 6.04 9.55
C VAL A 184 1.03 5.67 9.36
N THR A 185 1.71 5.29 10.44
CA THR A 185 3.08 4.80 10.35
C THR A 185 3.10 3.29 10.10
N GLU A 186 4.16 2.80 9.48
CA GLU A 186 4.37 1.36 9.29
C GLU A 186 4.32 0.59 10.62
N ALA A 187 4.88 1.16 11.69
CA ALA A 187 4.83 0.57 13.02
C ALA A 187 3.39 0.37 13.54
N MET A 188 2.48 1.29 13.21
CA MET A 188 1.06 1.15 13.56
C MET A 188 0.39 0.01 12.77
N LEU A 189 0.74 -0.16 11.49
CA LEU A 189 0.23 -1.25 10.67
C LEU A 189 0.75 -2.61 11.15
N VAL A 190 2.04 -2.71 11.45
CA VAL A 190 2.64 -3.92 12.05
C VAL A 190 1.92 -4.27 13.35
N ALA A 191 1.69 -3.30 14.23
CA ALA A 191 0.97 -3.53 15.49
C ALA A 191 -0.49 -3.98 15.28
N ALA A 192 -1.16 -3.49 14.23
CA ALA A 192 -2.50 -3.94 13.85
C ALA A 192 -2.50 -5.40 13.37
N LEU A 193 -1.53 -5.78 12.54
CA LEU A 193 -1.38 -7.14 12.05
C LEU A 193 -0.97 -8.12 13.15
N GLU A 194 -0.15 -7.71 14.12
CA GLU A 194 0.13 -8.50 15.32
C GLU A 194 -1.13 -8.81 16.15
N ARG A 195 -2.20 -8.01 16.00
CA ARG A 195 -3.51 -8.24 16.64
C ARG A 195 -4.51 -9.02 15.77
N GLY A 196 -4.09 -9.47 14.58
CA GLY A 196 -4.97 -10.20 13.65
C GLY A 196 -5.95 -9.30 12.87
N GLU A 197 -5.72 -7.98 12.84
CA GLU A 197 -6.56 -7.04 12.09
C GLU A 197 -6.44 -7.26 10.56
N ASN A 198 -7.47 -6.84 9.83
CA ASN A 198 -7.51 -6.91 8.36
C ASN A 198 -7.30 -5.52 7.76
N LEU A 199 -6.38 -5.42 6.80
CA LEU A 199 -6.02 -4.17 6.14
C LEU A 199 -6.25 -4.25 4.63
N ALA A 200 -6.67 -3.13 4.03
CA ALA A 200 -6.66 -2.94 2.59
C ALA A 200 -5.73 -1.78 2.22
N LEU A 201 -4.71 -2.06 1.43
CA LEU A 201 -3.79 -1.07 0.87
C LEU A 201 -4.28 -0.62 -0.50
N ILE A 202 -4.60 0.66 -0.63
CA ILE A 202 -5.18 1.22 -1.84
C ILE A 202 -4.28 2.32 -2.39
N SER A 203 -4.06 2.33 -3.71
CA SER A 203 -3.35 3.43 -4.37
C SER A 203 -3.68 3.53 -5.86
N GLN A 204 -3.26 4.63 -6.49
CA GLN A 204 -3.19 4.74 -7.95
C GLN A 204 -2.18 3.73 -8.54
N PRO A 205 -2.28 3.41 -9.85
CA PRO A 205 -1.28 2.57 -10.52
C PRO A 205 0.12 3.19 -10.44
N GLY A 206 1.16 2.35 -10.30
CA GLY A 206 2.55 2.83 -10.19
C GLY A 206 2.97 3.42 -8.84
N SER A 207 2.04 3.67 -7.90
CA SER A 207 2.35 4.26 -6.59
C SER A 207 3.08 3.34 -5.59
N GLY A 208 3.50 2.12 -5.98
CA GLY A 208 4.34 1.27 -5.14
C GLY A 208 3.63 0.32 -4.16
N LYS A 209 2.37 -0.09 -4.39
CA LYS A 209 1.64 -1.06 -3.53
C LYS A 209 2.44 -2.32 -3.18
N SER A 210 2.94 -2.99 -4.21
CA SER A 210 3.70 -4.23 -4.07
C SER A 210 5.00 -4.01 -3.31
N THR A 211 5.61 -2.82 -3.45
CA THR A 211 6.79 -2.40 -2.68
C THR A 211 6.43 -2.18 -1.20
N THR A 212 5.36 -1.44 -0.92
CA THR A 212 4.87 -1.21 0.45
C THR A 212 4.48 -2.51 1.15
N LEU A 213 3.85 -3.45 0.45
CA LEU A 213 3.56 -4.79 0.98
C LEU A 213 4.85 -5.53 1.37
N GLY A 214 5.91 -5.45 0.56
CA GLY A 214 7.18 -6.08 0.90
C GLY A 214 7.91 -5.38 2.05
N GLN A 215 7.87 -4.05 2.14
CA GLN A 215 8.40 -3.31 3.30
C GLN A 215 7.67 -3.73 4.58
N LEU A 216 6.34 -3.76 4.55
CA LEU A 216 5.52 -4.23 5.67
C LEU A 216 5.86 -5.67 6.07
N ALA A 217 6.10 -6.54 5.10
CA ALA A 217 6.54 -7.91 5.34
C ALA A 217 7.93 -7.96 6.00
N GLN A 218 8.89 -7.15 5.55
CA GLN A 218 10.21 -7.04 6.17
C GLN A 218 10.12 -6.54 7.61
N SER A 219 9.26 -5.56 7.89
CA SER A 219 9.03 -5.06 9.24
C SER A 219 8.37 -6.09 10.17
N LEU A 220 7.46 -6.91 9.65
CA LEU A 220 6.91 -8.05 10.40
C LEU A 220 7.99 -9.09 10.72
N LEU A 221 8.84 -9.44 9.74
CA LEU A 221 9.96 -10.35 9.95
C LEU A 221 10.95 -9.82 11.00
N ALA A 222 11.24 -8.53 10.99
CA ALA A 222 12.15 -7.91 11.96
C ALA A 222 11.67 -8.05 13.42
N LYS A 223 10.36 -8.20 13.64
CA LYS A 223 9.77 -8.44 14.98
C LYS A 223 9.82 -9.92 15.38
N ASN A 224 9.99 -10.85 14.45
CA ASN A 224 10.00 -12.31 14.67
C ASN A 224 8.75 -12.86 15.39
N LYS A 225 7.59 -12.19 15.26
CA LYS A 225 6.35 -12.59 15.95
C LYS A 225 5.31 -13.22 15.03
N VAL A 226 5.18 -12.69 13.82
CA VAL A 226 4.19 -13.11 12.83
C VAL A 226 4.94 -13.42 11.54
N VAL A 227 4.62 -14.55 10.93
CA VAL A 227 5.16 -14.98 9.64
C VAL A 227 4.35 -14.32 8.52
N PRO A 228 4.93 -13.38 7.75
CA PRO A 228 4.26 -12.81 6.59
C PRO A 228 4.42 -13.74 5.37
N LEU A 229 3.33 -14.13 4.73
CA LEU A 229 3.35 -14.83 3.45
C LEU A 229 2.73 -13.95 2.37
N ARG A 230 3.57 -13.52 1.42
CA ARG A 230 3.10 -12.70 0.29
C ARG A 230 2.63 -13.58 -0.85
N ILE A 231 1.39 -13.37 -1.32
CA ILE A 231 0.79 -14.14 -2.41
C ILE A 231 0.45 -13.18 -3.55
N LYS A 232 1.05 -13.37 -4.73
CA LYS A 232 0.66 -12.66 -5.95
C LYS A 232 -0.64 -13.27 -6.47
N LEU A 233 -1.73 -12.52 -6.38
CA LEU A 233 -3.05 -13.02 -6.70
C LEU A 233 -3.25 -13.28 -8.20
N GLY A 234 -2.59 -12.54 -9.09
CA GLY A 234 -2.60 -12.83 -10.53
C GLY A 234 -2.09 -14.26 -10.85
N ALA A 235 -0.96 -14.67 -10.25
CA ALA A 235 -0.41 -16.02 -10.43
C ALA A 235 -1.28 -17.10 -9.78
N TRP A 236 -1.87 -16.82 -8.61
CA TRP A 236 -2.79 -17.71 -7.93
C TRP A 236 -4.08 -17.96 -8.73
N SER A 237 -4.60 -16.92 -9.39
CA SER A 237 -5.85 -17.00 -10.17
C SER A 237 -5.77 -18.06 -11.28
N VAL A 238 -4.61 -18.18 -11.93
CA VAL A 238 -4.37 -19.13 -13.03
C VAL A 238 -4.35 -20.59 -12.54
N GLN A 239 -3.75 -20.86 -11.38
CA GLN A 239 -3.56 -22.24 -10.90
C GLN A 239 -4.80 -22.84 -10.25
N GLY A 240 -5.66 -21.99 -9.69
CA GLY A 240 -6.96 -22.41 -9.16
C GLY A 240 -6.94 -23.17 -7.82
N GLU A 241 -5.81 -23.18 -7.12
CA GLU A 241 -5.63 -23.87 -5.83
C GLU A 241 -6.01 -23.01 -4.62
N GLY A 242 -6.06 -23.59 -3.41
CA GLY A 242 -6.23 -22.82 -2.17
C GLY A 242 -4.98 -22.01 -1.81
N LEU A 243 -5.12 -20.94 -1.04
CA LEU A 243 -4.06 -20.01 -0.66
C LEU A 243 -2.90 -20.68 0.08
N PHE A 244 -3.18 -21.58 1.03
CA PHE A 244 -2.15 -22.30 1.77
C PHE A 244 -1.41 -23.29 0.87
N LYS A 245 -2.13 -24.04 0.05
CA LYS A 245 -1.54 -24.93 -0.95
C LYS A 245 -0.63 -24.18 -1.91
N PHE A 246 -1.12 -23.07 -2.47
CA PHE A 246 -0.36 -22.19 -3.36
C PHE A 246 0.90 -21.63 -2.68
N ALA A 247 0.81 -21.25 -1.40
CA ALA A 247 1.97 -20.79 -0.65
C ALA A 247 3.02 -21.91 -0.46
N CYS A 248 2.59 -23.13 -0.13
CA CYS A 248 3.49 -24.28 0.04
C CYS A 248 4.11 -24.78 -1.28
N ALA A 249 3.50 -24.48 -2.43
CA ALA A 249 4.07 -24.81 -3.74
C ALA A 249 5.34 -24.00 -4.07
N LYS A 250 5.59 -22.89 -3.37
CA LYS A 250 6.78 -22.06 -3.57
C LYS A 250 8.06 -22.80 -3.18
N PRO A 251 9.18 -22.61 -3.91
CA PRO A 251 10.45 -23.26 -3.59
C PRO A 251 10.91 -23.07 -2.14
N SER A 252 10.77 -21.85 -1.59
CA SER A 252 11.17 -21.53 -0.22
C SER A 252 10.31 -22.18 0.86
N LEU A 253 9.08 -22.60 0.52
CA LEU A 253 8.12 -23.20 1.45
C LEU A 253 7.84 -24.69 1.17
N ARG A 254 8.50 -25.30 0.19
CA ARG A 254 8.24 -26.68 -0.24
C ARG A 254 8.46 -27.75 0.84
N ALA A 255 9.23 -27.41 1.89
CA ALA A 255 9.44 -28.27 3.05
C ALA A 255 8.25 -28.29 4.04
N PHE A 256 7.25 -27.41 3.84
CA PHE A 256 6.09 -27.28 4.72
C PHE A 256 4.82 -27.82 4.05
N ARG A 257 3.87 -28.22 4.88
CA ARG A 257 2.51 -28.61 4.46
C ARG A 257 1.50 -27.54 4.86
N GLU A 258 0.30 -27.61 4.32
CA GLU A 258 -0.78 -26.67 4.63
C GLU A 258 -1.10 -26.63 6.13
N GLU A 259 -1.03 -27.79 6.79
CA GLU A 259 -1.28 -27.94 8.22
C GLU A 259 -0.29 -27.15 9.09
N HIS A 260 0.96 -26.96 8.63
CA HIS A 260 1.91 -26.10 9.32
C HIS A 260 1.47 -24.63 9.29
N LEU A 261 0.90 -24.18 8.17
CA LEU A 261 0.36 -22.83 8.04
C LEU A 261 -0.92 -22.68 8.87
N MET A 262 -1.78 -23.71 8.90
CA MET A 262 -2.97 -23.74 9.74
C MET A 262 -2.62 -23.67 11.23
N LEU A 263 -1.57 -24.36 11.68
CA LEU A 263 -1.08 -24.27 13.06
C LEU A 263 -0.60 -22.84 13.37
N ALA A 264 0.22 -22.24 12.50
CA ALA A 264 0.65 -20.86 12.67
C ALA A 264 -0.52 -19.86 12.69
N ALA A 265 -1.53 -20.05 11.84
CA ALA A 265 -2.74 -19.25 11.80
C ALA A 265 -3.58 -19.39 13.09
N THR A 266 -3.68 -20.60 13.63
CA THR A 266 -4.40 -20.89 14.89
C THR A 266 -3.86 -20.07 16.05
N HIS A 267 -2.53 -19.91 16.13
CA HIS A 267 -1.88 -19.13 17.20
C HIS A 267 -1.68 -17.65 16.87
N GLY A 268 -2.27 -17.13 15.78
CA GLY A 268 -2.09 -15.72 15.37
C GLY A 268 -0.66 -15.38 14.95
N LYS A 269 0.12 -16.38 14.52
CA LYS A 269 1.52 -16.25 14.10
C LYS A 269 1.68 -16.22 12.59
N LEU A 270 0.59 -16.06 11.83
CA LEU A 270 0.59 -16.00 10.38
C LEU A 270 -0.13 -14.73 9.89
N SER A 271 0.42 -14.09 8.87
CA SER A 271 -0.22 -13.02 8.10
C SER A 271 -0.17 -13.34 6.62
N LEU A 272 -1.29 -13.23 5.90
CA LEU A 272 -1.31 -13.31 4.44
C LEU A 272 -1.30 -11.89 3.85
N LEU A 273 -0.34 -11.63 2.96
CA LEU A 273 -0.19 -10.38 2.22
C LEU A 273 -0.59 -10.65 0.75
N LEU A 274 -1.84 -10.39 0.42
CA LEU A 274 -2.42 -10.66 -0.89
C LEU A 274 -2.18 -9.46 -1.83
N ASP A 275 -1.34 -9.67 -2.84
CA ASP A 275 -0.89 -8.64 -3.77
C ASP A 275 -1.68 -8.70 -5.08
N GLY A 276 -2.34 -7.61 -5.46
CA GLY A 276 -3.05 -7.51 -6.74
C GLY A 276 -4.49 -8.04 -6.75
N TRP A 277 -5.35 -7.62 -5.83
CA TRP A 277 -6.78 -7.99 -5.86
C TRP A 277 -7.46 -7.67 -7.20
N ASN A 278 -7.07 -6.55 -7.79
CA ASN A 278 -7.53 -6.10 -9.11
C ASN A 278 -6.99 -6.93 -10.29
N GLU A 279 -6.12 -7.91 -10.05
CA GLU A 279 -5.56 -8.80 -11.07
C GLU A 279 -6.30 -10.15 -11.13
N VAL A 280 -7.25 -10.36 -10.20
CA VAL A 280 -8.10 -11.56 -10.16
C VAL A 280 -9.41 -11.26 -10.89
N ASP A 281 -9.83 -12.19 -11.73
CA ASP A 281 -11.12 -12.14 -12.40
C ASP A 281 -12.31 -12.30 -11.43
N ALA A 282 -13.53 -12.10 -11.92
CA ALA A 282 -14.74 -12.16 -11.09
C ALA A 282 -14.92 -13.50 -10.37
N ILE A 283 -14.68 -14.60 -11.10
CA ILE A 283 -14.87 -15.96 -10.60
C ILE A 283 -13.82 -16.26 -9.52
N GLY A 284 -12.56 -15.94 -9.79
CA GLY A 284 -11.46 -16.05 -8.85
C GLY A 284 -11.66 -15.18 -7.62
N ARG A 285 -12.18 -13.95 -7.76
CA ARG A 285 -12.50 -13.08 -6.62
C ARG A 285 -13.58 -13.68 -5.74
N ARG A 286 -14.69 -14.19 -6.30
CA ARG A 286 -15.74 -14.85 -5.50
C ARG A 286 -15.20 -16.06 -4.75
N ARG A 287 -14.40 -16.90 -5.42
CA ARG A 287 -13.71 -18.03 -4.78
C ARG A 287 -12.82 -17.55 -3.63
N LEU A 288 -12.01 -16.52 -3.88
CA LEU A 288 -11.10 -15.94 -2.91
C LEU A 288 -11.84 -15.36 -1.69
N ILE A 289 -12.96 -14.68 -1.90
CA ILE A 289 -13.80 -14.16 -0.82
C ILE A 289 -14.32 -15.31 0.06
N MET A 290 -14.89 -16.36 -0.56
CA MET A 290 -15.41 -17.52 0.17
C MET A 290 -14.30 -18.24 0.96
N GLU A 291 -13.13 -18.38 0.34
CA GLU A 291 -11.96 -18.97 0.98
C GLU A 291 -11.46 -18.13 2.15
N ILE A 292 -11.28 -16.82 1.97
CA ILE A 292 -10.87 -15.88 3.03
C ILE A 292 -11.87 -15.87 4.18
N GLN A 293 -13.17 -15.89 3.90
CA GLN A 293 -14.21 -15.96 4.93
C GLN A 293 -14.15 -17.28 5.71
N THR A 294 -13.87 -18.39 5.02
CA THR A 294 -13.71 -19.71 5.64
C THR A 294 -12.45 -19.73 6.52
N LEU A 295 -11.32 -19.28 5.99
CA LEU A 295 -10.07 -19.17 6.74
C LEU A 295 -10.21 -18.28 7.98
N LYS A 296 -10.91 -17.15 7.89
CA LYS A 296 -11.14 -16.29 9.06
C LYS A 296 -12.08 -16.88 10.09
N ARG A 297 -13.08 -17.65 9.66
CA ARG A 297 -13.95 -18.38 10.58
C ARG A 297 -13.19 -19.46 11.34
N GLU A 298 -12.28 -20.16 10.66
CA GLU A 298 -11.46 -21.23 11.24
C GLU A 298 -10.26 -20.70 12.05
N PHE A 299 -9.69 -19.58 11.62
CA PHE A 299 -8.51 -18.94 12.20
C PHE A 299 -8.77 -17.44 12.43
N PRO A 300 -9.52 -17.06 13.47
CA PRO A 300 -9.89 -15.65 13.73
C PRO A 300 -8.68 -14.72 13.87
N LEU A 301 -7.55 -15.24 14.37
CA LEU A 301 -6.30 -14.53 14.60
C LEU A 301 -5.42 -14.35 13.35
N LEU A 302 -5.78 -14.97 12.21
CA LEU A 302 -5.01 -14.87 10.96
C LEU A 302 -5.02 -13.43 10.44
N ALA A 303 -3.91 -12.72 10.43
CA ALA A 303 -3.89 -11.35 9.90
C ALA A 303 -3.96 -11.34 8.36
N LEU A 304 -4.66 -10.38 7.78
CA LEU A 304 -4.82 -10.27 6.32
C LEU A 304 -4.52 -8.86 5.84
N VAL A 305 -3.75 -8.77 4.76
CA VAL A 305 -3.58 -7.53 4.01
C VAL A 305 -3.93 -7.81 2.56
N VAL A 306 -4.74 -6.96 1.97
CA VAL A 306 -5.07 -7.01 0.54
C VAL A 306 -4.61 -5.71 -0.11
N SER A 307 -3.87 -5.78 -1.21
CA SER A 307 -3.59 -4.58 -2.02
C SER A 307 -4.46 -4.51 -3.27
N THR A 308 -4.92 -3.31 -3.60
CA THR A 308 -5.81 -3.08 -4.74
C THR A 308 -5.75 -1.65 -5.27
N ARG A 309 -6.45 -1.38 -6.39
CA ARG A 309 -6.67 -0.03 -6.93
C ARG A 309 -7.87 0.64 -6.24
N ARG A 310 -7.94 1.99 -6.25
CA ARG A 310 -9.05 2.77 -5.65
C ARG A 310 -10.45 2.37 -6.13
N GLN A 311 -10.55 1.84 -7.34
CA GLN A 311 -11.82 1.50 -8.00
C GLN A 311 -12.34 0.10 -7.66
N ALA A 312 -11.62 -0.68 -6.85
CA ALA A 312 -12.03 -2.05 -6.56
C ALA A 312 -13.25 -2.09 -5.62
N SER A 313 -14.32 -2.73 -6.08
CA SER A 313 -15.46 -3.13 -5.26
C SER A 313 -15.17 -4.44 -4.52
N ASP A 314 -15.99 -4.74 -3.52
CA ASP A 314 -16.11 -6.08 -2.91
C ASP A 314 -14.86 -6.58 -2.16
N LEU A 315 -14.23 -5.71 -1.39
CA LEU A 315 -13.14 -6.12 -0.50
C LEU A 315 -13.64 -7.09 0.60
N PRO A 316 -12.87 -8.17 0.90
CA PRO A 316 -13.29 -9.17 1.86
C PRO A 316 -13.23 -8.62 3.29
N LEU A 317 -14.23 -8.97 4.11
CA LEU A 317 -14.23 -8.79 5.57
C LEU A 317 -14.22 -7.33 6.08
N SER A 318 -14.66 -6.36 5.26
CA SER A 318 -14.71 -4.93 5.63
C SER A 318 -13.40 -4.42 6.26
N PRO A 319 -12.28 -4.51 5.54
CA PRO A 319 -10.96 -4.24 6.10
C PRO A 319 -10.78 -2.75 6.41
N ARG A 320 -9.84 -2.43 7.30
CA ARG A 320 -9.41 -1.05 7.48
C ARG A 320 -8.64 -0.58 6.24
N VAL A 321 -9.14 0.47 5.60
CA VAL A 321 -8.58 0.99 4.35
C VAL A 321 -7.47 2.00 4.64
N VAL A 322 -6.31 1.75 4.06
CA VAL A 322 -5.10 2.57 4.15
C VAL A 322 -4.66 2.94 2.74
N GLU A 323 -4.58 4.23 2.48
CA GLU A 323 -4.19 4.78 1.19
C GLU A 323 -2.71 5.12 1.15
N ILE A 324 -2.07 4.85 0.02
CA ILE A 324 -0.69 5.28 -0.26
C ILE A 324 -0.76 6.63 -0.95
N GLU A 325 -0.12 7.64 -0.37
CA GLU A 325 -0.03 8.98 -0.96
C GLU A 325 1.03 9.04 -2.07
N PRO A 326 0.91 10.01 -3.00
CA PRO A 326 2.01 10.36 -3.89
C PRO A 326 3.29 10.71 -3.12
N LEU A 327 4.44 10.58 -3.77
CA LEU A 327 5.73 10.90 -3.17
C LEU A 327 5.80 12.37 -2.75
N SER A 328 6.13 12.61 -1.49
CA SER A 328 6.50 13.94 -1.01
C SER A 328 7.81 14.41 -1.66
N GLU A 329 8.08 15.70 -1.65
CA GLU A 329 9.34 16.25 -2.19
C GLU A 329 10.57 15.64 -1.50
N GLU A 330 10.49 15.41 -0.19
CA GLU A 330 11.54 14.73 0.59
C GLU A 330 11.76 13.28 0.12
N GLN A 331 10.67 12.55 -0.15
CA GLN A 331 10.73 11.18 -0.68
C GLN A 331 11.28 11.15 -2.12
N GLN A 332 10.91 12.12 -2.96
CA GLN A 332 11.47 12.26 -4.31
C GLN A 332 12.98 12.51 -4.27
N LEU A 333 13.45 13.41 -3.40
CA LEU A 333 14.87 13.68 -3.18
C LEU A 333 15.62 12.45 -2.64
N ALA A 334 15.05 11.74 -1.66
CA ALA A 334 15.65 10.54 -1.12
C ALA A 334 15.80 9.44 -2.18
N LEU A 335 14.77 9.21 -3.00
CA LEU A 335 14.79 8.20 -4.06
C LEU A 335 15.77 8.56 -5.19
N THR A 336 15.80 9.82 -5.62
CA THR A 336 16.71 10.30 -6.68
C THR A 336 18.17 10.23 -6.24
N ARG A 337 18.48 10.69 -5.03
CA ARG A 337 19.81 10.56 -4.42
C ARG A 337 20.24 9.11 -4.31
N ALA A 338 19.33 8.20 -3.92
CA ALA A 338 19.65 6.79 -3.82
C ALA A 338 19.97 6.15 -5.19
N LEU A 339 19.24 6.53 -6.25
CA LEU A 339 19.38 5.95 -7.58
C LEU A 339 20.58 6.50 -8.39
N ARG A 340 20.88 7.79 -8.26
CA ARG A 340 21.86 8.51 -9.12
C ARG A 340 22.76 9.48 -8.36
N GLY A 341 22.66 9.59 -7.03
CA GLY A 341 23.41 10.58 -6.25
C GLY A 341 23.06 12.02 -6.66
N ASP A 342 24.07 12.90 -6.67
CA ASP A 342 23.93 14.33 -6.99
C ASP A 342 23.36 14.57 -8.41
N GLU A 343 23.64 13.69 -9.37
CA GLU A 343 23.08 13.78 -10.72
C GLU A 343 21.56 13.60 -10.70
N GLY A 344 21.06 12.69 -9.85
CA GLY A 344 19.63 12.46 -9.66
C GLY A 344 18.91 13.68 -9.09
N GLU A 345 19.52 14.36 -8.13
CA GLU A 345 18.98 15.60 -7.55
C GLU A 345 18.92 16.72 -8.58
N GLN A 346 19.95 16.89 -9.40
CA GLN A 346 19.95 17.88 -10.48
C GLN A 346 18.88 17.59 -11.53
N LEU A 347 18.64 16.33 -11.86
CA LEU A 347 17.57 15.92 -12.77
C LEU A 347 16.19 16.20 -12.16
N LEU A 348 15.99 15.90 -10.88
CA LEU A 348 14.74 16.19 -10.17
C LEU A 348 14.47 17.70 -10.10
N ASP A 349 15.50 18.49 -9.78
CA ASP A 349 15.42 19.94 -9.68
C ASP A 349 15.10 20.59 -11.04
N ARG A 350 15.56 19.99 -12.15
CA ARG A 350 15.10 20.37 -13.50
C ARG A 350 13.65 19.96 -13.73
N ALA A 351 13.28 18.72 -13.40
CA ALA A 351 11.93 18.20 -13.57
C ALA A 351 10.87 19.01 -12.81
N TRP A 352 11.21 19.52 -11.63
CA TRP A 352 10.35 20.41 -10.85
C TRP A 352 10.17 21.80 -11.48
N ARG A 353 11.14 22.27 -12.26
CA ARG A 353 11.07 23.55 -12.98
C ARG A 353 10.45 23.43 -14.36
N THR A 354 10.34 22.21 -14.91
CA THR A 354 9.68 21.99 -16.20
C THR A 354 8.16 21.95 -16.01
N PRO A 355 7.40 22.87 -16.66
CA PRO A 355 5.95 22.86 -16.66
C PRO A 355 5.37 21.48 -17.01
N GLY A 356 4.32 21.06 -16.29
CA GLY A 356 3.67 19.77 -16.48
C GLY A 356 4.44 18.57 -15.89
N ILE A 357 5.76 18.57 -15.79
CA ILE A 357 6.50 17.36 -15.36
C ILE A 357 6.44 17.14 -13.83
N ARG A 358 6.41 18.21 -13.03
CA ARG A 358 6.50 18.14 -11.56
C ARG A 358 5.53 17.15 -10.92
N ASP A 359 4.25 17.23 -11.25
CA ASP A 359 3.21 16.37 -10.64
C ASP A 359 3.42 14.90 -10.99
N PHE A 360 4.00 14.64 -12.17
CA PHE A 360 4.30 13.30 -12.65
C PHE A 360 5.41 12.64 -11.83
N MET A 361 6.37 13.43 -11.32
CA MET A 361 7.47 12.95 -10.47
C MET A 361 7.01 12.50 -9.08
N ALA A 362 5.79 12.87 -8.67
CA ALA A 362 5.19 12.35 -7.46
C ALA A 362 4.78 10.87 -7.58
N ASN A 363 4.74 10.30 -8.79
CA ASN A 363 4.55 8.86 -8.98
C ASN A 363 5.91 8.14 -9.01
N PRO A 364 6.17 7.17 -8.10
CA PRO A 364 7.42 6.41 -8.07
C PRO A 364 7.79 5.74 -9.39
N LEU A 365 6.79 5.24 -10.13
CA LEU A 365 7.01 4.57 -11.41
C LEU A 365 7.64 5.52 -12.43
N TYR A 366 7.07 6.72 -12.56
CA TYR A 366 7.55 7.72 -13.51
C TYR A 366 8.88 8.33 -13.10
N LEU A 367 9.05 8.64 -11.81
CA LEU A 367 10.33 9.12 -11.29
C LEU A 367 11.46 8.12 -11.56
N THR A 368 11.24 6.83 -11.26
CA THR A 368 12.23 5.78 -11.49
C THR A 368 12.51 5.57 -12.98
N ALA A 369 11.49 5.66 -13.83
CA ALA A 369 11.65 5.54 -15.28
C ALA A 369 12.52 6.67 -15.85
N VAL A 370 12.20 7.93 -15.50
CA VAL A 370 12.98 9.10 -15.94
C VAL A 370 14.43 8.98 -15.51
N LEU A 371 14.67 8.62 -14.24
CA LEU A 371 16.03 8.46 -13.73
C LEU A 371 16.80 7.33 -14.42
N SER A 372 16.12 6.22 -14.76
CA SER A 372 16.76 5.08 -15.41
C SER A 372 17.23 5.38 -16.83
N GLU A 373 16.48 6.20 -17.57
CA GLU A 373 16.72 6.48 -19.00
C GLU A 373 17.54 7.74 -19.24
N ALA A 374 17.61 8.68 -18.29
CA ALA A 374 18.46 9.86 -18.40
C ALA A 374 19.92 9.44 -18.63
N ARG A 375 20.39 9.53 -19.88
CA ARG A 375 21.80 9.38 -20.25
C ARG A 375 22.46 10.75 -20.14
N GLY A 376 23.13 10.99 -19.03
CA GLY A 376 23.64 12.32 -18.69
C GLY A 376 22.50 13.25 -18.27
N SER A 377 22.60 14.54 -18.62
CA SER A 377 21.76 15.59 -18.04
C SER A 377 20.45 15.90 -18.80
N SER A 378 20.12 15.15 -19.85
CA SER A 378 18.95 15.44 -20.69
C SER A 378 17.69 14.82 -20.12
N LEU A 379 16.82 15.64 -19.55
CA LEU A 379 15.48 15.28 -19.13
C LEU A 379 14.52 15.38 -20.33
N PRO A 380 13.53 14.49 -20.49
CA PRO A 380 12.40 14.75 -21.36
C PRO A 380 11.75 16.10 -21.02
N GLU A 381 11.35 16.85 -22.04
CA GLU A 381 10.78 18.20 -21.88
C GLU A 381 9.26 18.21 -21.65
N THR A 382 8.58 17.08 -21.91
CA THR A 382 7.11 16.97 -21.88
C THR A 382 6.65 15.70 -21.17
N ARG A 383 5.40 15.69 -20.66
CA ARG A 383 4.83 14.45 -20.11
C ARG A 383 4.69 13.39 -21.19
N GLU A 384 4.31 13.78 -22.39
CA GLU A 384 4.24 12.91 -23.55
C GLU A 384 5.56 12.15 -23.77
N ALA A 385 6.70 12.84 -23.71
CA ALA A 385 7.99 12.23 -23.93
C ALA A 385 8.34 11.22 -22.82
N ILE A 386 7.93 11.47 -21.57
CA ILE A 386 8.09 10.52 -20.47
C ILE A 386 7.24 9.26 -20.70
N LEU A 387 5.98 9.42 -21.09
CA LEU A 387 5.08 8.28 -21.38
C LEU A 387 5.58 7.46 -22.56
N ARG A 388 6.05 8.12 -23.64
CA ARG A 388 6.65 7.46 -24.80
C ARG A 388 7.85 6.59 -24.39
N LEU A 389 8.74 7.08 -23.53
CA LEU A 389 9.86 6.30 -23.02
C LEU A 389 9.38 5.03 -22.29
N PHE A 390 8.31 5.15 -21.50
CA PHE A 390 7.76 4.02 -20.78
C PHE A 390 7.18 2.96 -21.72
N VAL A 391 6.38 3.37 -22.69
CA VAL A 391 5.78 2.47 -23.70
C VAL A 391 6.87 1.77 -24.51
N GLU A 392 7.87 2.52 -24.99
CA GLU A 392 8.98 1.93 -25.76
C GLU A 392 9.79 0.93 -24.95
N ARG A 393 10.06 1.22 -23.67
CA ARG A 393 10.77 0.28 -22.79
C ARG A 393 9.98 -0.99 -22.61
N HIS A 394 8.68 -0.86 -22.35
CA HIS A 394 7.79 -1.98 -22.15
C HIS A 394 7.69 -2.87 -23.40
N GLU A 395 7.63 -2.29 -24.59
CA GLU A 395 7.63 -3.04 -25.86
C GLU A 395 8.99 -3.68 -26.18
N LYS A 396 10.12 -3.11 -25.72
CA LYS A 396 11.48 -3.64 -25.94
C LYS A 396 11.85 -4.81 -25.02
N VAL A 397 11.05 -5.14 -24.01
CA VAL A 397 11.25 -6.34 -23.19
C VAL A 397 11.18 -7.57 -24.08
N SER A 398 12.20 -8.45 -24.03
CA SER A 398 12.35 -9.56 -24.98
C SER A 398 11.10 -10.46 -25.09
N GLU A 399 10.43 -10.73 -23.98
CA GLU A 399 9.19 -11.53 -23.95
C GLU A 399 8.03 -10.80 -24.66
N ASN A 400 7.87 -9.50 -24.42
CA ASN A 400 6.83 -8.69 -25.05
C ASN A 400 7.09 -8.51 -26.55
N ALA A 401 8.33 -8.21 -26.93
CA ALA A 401 8.74 -8.02 -28.32
C ALA A 401 8.48 -9.27 -29.16
N GLU A 402 8.78 -10.44 -28.61
CA GLU A 402 8.59 -11.71 -29.31
C GLU A 402 7.10 -12.07 -29.48
N ALA A 403 6.30 -11.87 -28.43
CA ALA A 403 4.86 -12.08 -28.49
C ALA A 403 4.17 -11.11 -29.44
N TYR A 404 4.51 -9.82 -29.40
CA TYR A 404 3.94 -8.82 -30.32
C TYR A 404 4.33 -9.09 -31.78
N ARG A 405 5.55 -9.57 -32.02
CA ARG A 405 5.99 -9.96 -33.36
C ARG A 405 5.23 -11.19 -33.88
N THR A 406 5.04 -12.18 -33.01
CA THR A 406 4.47 -13.49 -33.39
C THR A 406 2.96 -13.45 -33.49
N ASP A 407 2.29 -12.91 -32.46
CA ASP A 407 0.83 -12.95 -32.34
C ASP A 407 0.16 -11.74 -33.00
N LEU A 408 0.83 -10.57 -32.96
CA LEU A 408 0.23 -9.29 -33.35
C LEU A 408 0.86 -8.69 -34.62
N HIS A 409 1.85 -9.35 -35.22
CA HIS A 409 2.60 -8.87 -36.38
C HIS A 409 3.15 -7.44 -36.20
N ASN A 410 3.61 -7.10 -34.99
CA ASN A 410 4.07 -5.76 -34.60
C ASN A 410 3.02 -4.64 -34.77
N SER A 411 1.73 -4.98 -34.79
CA SER A 411 0.62 -4.03 -34.92
C SER A 411 -0.03 -3.65 -33.58
N GLN A 412 0.61 -3.97 -32.45
CA GLN A 412 0.09 -3.76 -31.09
C GLN A 412 -0.32 -2.29 -30.84
N ARG A 413 0.46 -1.33 -31.36
CA ARG A 413 0.16 0.10 -31.17
C ARG A 413 -1.12 0.50 -31.88
N GLU A 414 -1.42 -0.04 -33.05
CA GLU A 414 -2.65 0.28 -33.78
C GLU A 414 -3.88 -0.25 -33.05
N TYR A 415 -3.83 -1.48 -32.53
CA TYR A 415 -4.90 -2.00 -31.69
C TYR A 415 -5.11 -1.18 -30.40
N LEU A 416 -4.03 -0.81 -29.71
CA LEU A 416 -4.13 -0.01 -28.49
C LEU A 416 -4.67 1.40 -28.78
N LYS A 417 -4.30 2.03 -29.89
CA LYS A 417 -4.85 3.32 -30.33
C LYS A 417 -6.36 3.24 -30.54
N THR A 418 -6.84 2.27 -31.33
CA THR A 418 -8.27 2.18 -31.66
C THR A 418 -9.13 1.83 -30.43
N ILE A 419 -8.63 0.94 -29.56
CA ILE A 419 -9.28 0.65 -28.27
C ILE A 419 -9.33 1.90 -27.39
N ALA A 420 -8.22 2.65 -27.27
CA ALA A 420 -8.17 3.86 -26.47
C ALA A 420 -9.15 4.93 -26.95
N VAL A 421 -9.20 5.19 -28.26
CA VAL A 421 -10.13 6.14 -28.90
C VAL A 421 -11.58 5.78 -28.61
N SER A 422 -11.96 4.51 -28.78
CA SER A 422 -13.34 4.07 -28.50
C SER A 422 -13.68 4.20 -27.01
N THR A 423 -12.72 3.97 -26.12
CA THR A 423 -12.94 4.00 -24.67
C THR A 423 -13.13 5.45 -24.18
N ILE A 424 -12.26 6.38 -24.63
CA ILE A 424 -12.38 7.82 -24.31
C ILE A 424 -13.63 8.43 -24.93
N GLY A 425 -13.95 8.09 -26.19
CA GLY A 425 -15.12 8.64 -26.88
C GLY A 425 -16.46 8.34 -26.19
N THR A 426 -16.52 7.31 -25.35
CA THR A 426 -17.70 6.99 -24.52
C THR A 426 -17.61 7.53 -23.09
N ALA A 427 -16.62 8.38 -22.80
CA ALA A 427 -16.28 8.90 -21.47
C ALA A 427 -16.07 7.79 -20.42
N ASN A 428 -15.59 6.63 -20.85
CA ASN A 428 -15.30 5.49 -19.98
C ASN A 428 -13.79 5.28 -19.81
N THR A 429 -13.40 4.56 -18.76
CA THR A 429 -12.03 4.08 -18.53
C THR A 429 -11.88 2.58 -18.79
N SER A 430 -12.97 1.94 -19.21
CA SER A 430 -13.05 0.51 -19.50
C SER A 430 -14.03 0.24 -20.64
N ILE A 431 -13.79 -0.83 -21.39
CA ILE A 431 -14.58 -1.26 -22.54
C ILE A 431 -15.04 -2.70 -22.37
N SER A 432 -16.20 -3.10 -22.86
CA SER A 432 -16.58 -4.52 -22.82
C SER A 432 -15.69 -5.36 -23.75
N GLU A 433 -15.41 -6.59 -23.39
CA GLU A 433 -14.58 -7.50 -24.20
C GLU A 433 -15.22 -7.78 -25.57
N THR A 434 -16.56 -7.88 -25.64
CA THR A 434 -17.29 -7.96 -26.92
C THR A 434 -17.00 -6.75 -27.80
N ARG A 435 -17.09 -5.53 -27.26
CA ARG A 435 -16.80 -4.32 -28.02
C ARG A 435 -15.32 -4.21 -28.39
N ALA A 436 -14.42 -4.64 -27.51
CA ALA A 436 -12.98 -4.70 -27.81
C ALA A 436 -12.67 -5.69 -28.95
N MET A 437 -13.32 -6.85 -28.99
CA MET A 437 -13.18 -7.81 -30.08
C MET A 437 -13.67 -7.24 -31.42
N GLU A 438 -14.78 -6.52 -31.43
CA GLU A 438 -15.27 -5.80 -32.62
C GLU A 438 -14.24 -4.79 -33.12
N ILE A 439 -13.68 -3.96 -32.22
CA ILE A 439 -12.66 -2.96 -32.57
C ILE A 439 -11.38 -3.62 -33.10
N VAL A 440 -10.93 -4.71 -32.47
CA VAL A 440 -9.77 -5.46 -32.96
C VAL A 440 -10.03 -5.99 -34.37
N LYS A 441 -11.24 -6.52 -34.62
CA LYS A 441 -11.62 -7.02 -35.95
C LYS A 441 -11.61 -5.89 -36.99
N GLU A 442 -12.24 -4.76 -36.69
CA GLU A 442 -12.24 -3.57 -37.55
C GLU A 442 -10.81 -3.07 -37.84
N THR A 443 -9.97 -3.04 -36.81
CA THR A 443 -8.56 -2.62 -36.92
C THR A 443 -7.77 -3.59 -37.81
N SER A 444 -7.91 -4.89 -37.60
CA SER A 444 -7.29 -5.94 -38.43
C SER A 444 -7.70 -5.82 -39.89
N ASP A 445 -8.98 -5.57 -40.17
CA ASP A 445 -9.48 -5.40 -41.53
C ASP A 445 -8.87 -4.16 -42.20
N GLY A 446 -8.72 -3.06 -41.46
CA GLY A 446 -7.99 -1.87 -41.91
C GLY A 446 -6.52 -2.15 -42.25
N LEU A 447 -5.82 -2.91 -41.39
CA LEU A 447 -4.42 -3.30 -41.60
C LEU A 447 -4.24 -4.22 -42.83
N VAL A 448 -5.21 -5.10 -43.10
CA VAL A 448 -5.23 -5.94 -44.31
C VAL A 448 -5.43 -5.08 -45.56
N ILE A 449 -6.39 -4.14 -45.54
CA ILE A 449 -6.63 -3.21 -46.66
C ILE A 449 -5.38 -2.37 -46.95
N ALA A 450 -4.70 -1.89 -45.90
CA ALA A 450 -3.45 -1.15 -45.99
C ALA A 450 -2.23 -2.02 -46.37
N ARG A 451 -2.42 -3.35 -46.54
CA ARG A 451 -1.37 -4.34 -46.86
C ARG A 451 -0.24 -4.41 -45.84
N GLN A 452 -0.52 -4.09 -44.57
CA GLN A 452 0.45 -4.18 -43.48
C GLN A 452 0.53 -5.60 -42.91
N ILE A 453 -0.59 -6.32 -42.93
CA ILE A 453 -0.66 -7.74 -42.56
C ILE A 453 -1.38 -8.53 -43.66
N SER A 454 -1.00 -9.80 -43.86
CA SER A 454 -1.63 -10.67 -44.86
C SER A 454 -2.75 -11.53 -44.27
N VAL A 455 -2.57 -12.00 -43.03
CA VAL A 455 -3.55 -12.81 -42.31
C VAL A 455 -3.88 -12.08 -41.01
N PRO A 456 -5.14 -11.69 -40.76
CA PRO A 456 -5.50 -11.02 -39.53
C PRO A 456 -5.44 -12.02 -38.35
N PRO A 457 -4.86 -11.65 -37.20
CA PRO A 457 -4.90 -12.48 -36.00
C PRO A 457 -6.33 -12.59 -35.47
N GLU A 458 -6.60 -13.66 -34.73
CA GLU A 458 -7.91 -13.84 -34.08
C GLU A 458 -8.12 -12.76 -33.01
N PRO A 459 -9.29 -12.09 -32.95
CA PRO A 459 -9.52 -11.00 -32.00
C PRO A 459 -9.30 -11.40 -30.54
N ALA A 460 -9.69 -12.61 -30.14
CA ALA A 460 -9.47 -13.12 -28.79
C ALA A 460 -7.97 -13.24 -28.46
N LEU A 461 -7.17 -13.79 -29.38
CA LEU A 461 -5.73 -13.90 -29.24
C LEU A 461 -5.08 -12.52 -29.07
N VAL A 462 -5.50 -11.51 -29.85
CA VAL A 462 -4.98 -10.15 -29.73
C VAL A 462 -5.20 -9.60 -28.32
N LEU A 463 -6.43 -9.71 -27.81
CA LEU A 463 -6.77 -9.22 -26.48
C LEU A 463 -6.02 -9.99 -25.38
N ASP A 464 -5.89 -11.31 -25.51
CA ASP A 464 -5.13 -12.13 -24.58
C ASP A 464 -3.65 -11.75 -24.56
N THR A 465 -3.01 -11.57 -25.72
CA THR A 465 -1.61 -11.14 -25.80
C THR A 465 -1.43 -9.75 -25.16
N LEU A 466 -2.34 -8.79 -25.43
CA LEU A 466 -2.27 -7.46 -24.82
C LEU A 466 -2.49 -7.48 -23.29
N VAL A 467 -3.30 -8.41 -22.76
CA VAL A 467 -3.51 -8.58 -21.32
C VAL A 467 -2.33 -9.30 -20.65
N ASN A 468 -1.86 -10.40 -21.24
CA ASN A 468 -0.77 -11.22 -20.71
C ASN A 468 0.54 -10.43 -20.65
N HIS A 469 0.75 -9.56 -21.64
CA HIS A 469 1.90 -8.67 -21.68
C HIS A 469 1.57 -7.29 -21.11
N HIS A 470 0.61 -7.16 -20.19
CA HIS A 470 0.46 -5.96 -19.36
C HIS A 470 0.18 -4.63 -20.09
N ALA A 471 -0.31 -4.64 -21.33
CA ALA A 471 -0.82 -3.44 -21.99
C ALA A 471 -2.25 -3.11 -21.53
N LEU A 472 -3.08 -4.15 -21.37
CA LEU A 472 -4.46 -4.08 -20.89
C LEU A 472 -4.66 -4.93 -19.62
N VAL A 473 -5.76 -4.70 -18.92
CA VAL A 473 -6.19 -5.43 -17.72
C VAL A 473 -7.69 -5.70 -17.79
N ARG A 474 -8.10 -6.90 -17.40
CA ARG A 474 -9.52 -7.27 -17.24
C ARG A 474 -10.08 -6.73 -15.92
N ALA A 475 -11.20 -6.01 -15.97
CA ALA A 475 -11.93 -5.43 -14.85
C ALA A 475 -13.40 -5.91 -14.84
N GLY A 476 -14.05 -5.91 -13.66
CA GLY A 476 -15.51 -6.10 -13.52
C GLY A 476 -16.01 -7.53 -13.32
N ASP A 477 -17.27 -7.66 -12.87
CA ASP A 477 -17.86 -8.87 -12.25
C ASP A 477 -18.98 -9.55 -13.08
N THR A 478 -19.46 -8.92 -14.16
CA THR A 478 -20.67 -9.35 -14.90
C THR A 478 -20.60 -9.17 -16.42
N SER A 479 -19.57 -8.51 -16.94
CA SER A 479 -19.13 -8.59 -18.33
C SER A 479 -17.62 -8.34 -18.30
N ALA A 480 -16.83 -9.22 -18.92
CA ALA A 480 -15.38 -9.04 -18.95
C ALA A 480 -15.09 -7.69 -19.60
N SER A 481 -14.72 -6.69 -18.80
CA SER A 481 -14.36 -5.37 -19.31
C SER A 481 -12.85 -5.25 -19.33
N LEU A 482 -12.30 -4.52 -20.29
CA LEU A 482 -10.88 -4.30 -20.48
C LEU A 482 -10.58 -2.84 -20.20
N SER A 483 -9.42 -2.56 -19.61
CA SER A 483 -8.95 -1.21 -19.31
C SER A 483 -7.44 -1.14 -19.46
N PHE A 484 -6.89 0.04 -19.68
CA PHE A 484 -5.43 0.23 -19.65
C PHE A 484 -4.89 0.07 -18.23
N GLN A 485 -3.64 -0.34 -18.09
CA GLN A 485 -2.99 -0.40 -16.77
C GLN A 485 -2.97 0.94 -16.05
N HIS A 486 -2.80 2.02 -16.84
CA HIS A 486 -2.78 3.39 -16.38
C HIS A 486 -3.62 4.24 -17.33
N GLN A 487 -4.50 5.08 -16.79
CA GLN A 487 -5.36 5.96 -17.59
C GLN A 487 -4.54 6.86 -18.54
N GLN A 488 -3.41 7.38 -18.06
CA GLN A 488 -2.45 8.13 -18.89
C GLN A 488 -1.96 7.37 -20.13
N PHE A 489 -1.85 6.03 -20.11
CA PHE A 489 -1.54 5.28 -21.35
C PHE A 489 -2.72 5.28 -22.31
N GLN A 490 -3.95 5.13 -21.80
CA GLN A 490 -5.16 5.26 -22.63
C GLN A 490 -5.20 6.64 -23.31
N GLU A 491 -5.02 7.71 -22.54
CA GLU A 491 -4.99 9.10 -23.02
C GLU A 491 -3.85 9.32 -24.02
N TRP A 492 -2.66 8.77 -23.75
CA TRP A 492 -1.52 8.85 -24.66
C TRP A 492 -1.75 8.07 -25.96
N PHE A 493 -2.32 6.87 -25.94
CA PHE A 493 -2.65 6.15 -27.17
C PHE A 493 -3.75 6.85 -27.98
N ALA A 494 -4.79 7.36 -27.31
CA ALA A 494 -5.85 8.12 -27.97
C ALA A 494 -5.35 9.44 -28.58
N SER A 495 -4.31 10.06 -27.99
CA SER A 495 -3.76 11.33 -28.47
C SER A 495 -3.23 11.28 -29.91
N PHE A 496 -2.88 10.11 -30.45
CA PHE A 496 -2.47 9.98 -31.85
C PHE A 496 -3.64 10.21 -32.83
N ASP A 497 -4.87 9.85 -32.46
CA ASP A 497 -6.06 10.16 -33.28
C ASP A 497 -6.39 11.66 -33.22
N VAL A 498 -6.21 12.27 -32.04
CA VAL A 498 -6.34 13.73 -31.87
C VAL A 498 -5.32 14.47 -32.74
N GLU A 499 -4.06 14.04 -32.70
CA GLU A 499 -2.98 14.58 -33.52
C GLU A 499 -3.29 14.50 -35.03
N ALA A 500 -3.70 13.33 -35.51
CA ALA A 500 -4.10 13.14 -36.90
C ALA A 500 -5.29 14.04 -37.27
N THR A 501 -6.26 14.19 -36.37
CA THR A 501 -7.44 15.04 -36.57
C THR A 501 -7.05 16.53 -36.61
N MET A 502 -6.14 16.98 -35.74
CA MET A 502 -5.60 18.35 -35.76
C MET A 502 -4.87 18.66 -37.07
N LEU A 503 -4.04 17.73 -37.55
CA LEU A 503 -3.31 17.88 -38.82
C LEU A 503 -4.27 17.95 -40.02
N ALA A 504 -5.26 17.05 -40.09
CA ALA A 504 -6.26 17.05 -41.16
C ALA A 504 -7.13 18.32 -41.13
N SER A 505 -7.54 18.76 -39.94
CA SER A 505 -8.28 20.01 -39.72
C SER A 505 -7.48 21.22 -40.21
N ALA A 506 -6.17 21.27 -39.89
CA ALA A 506 -5.26 22.33 -40.31
C ALA A 506 -5.01 22.34 -41.83
N ALA A 507 -5.08 21.18 -42.48
CA ALA A 507 -4.99 21.01 -43.93
C ALA A 507 -6.29 21.38 -44.67
N GLY A 508 -7.38 21.66 -43.96
CA GLY A 508 -8.65 22.11 -44.53
C GLY A 508 -9.72 21.03 -44.69
N ASP A 509 -9.53 19.83 -44.10
CA ASP A 509 -10.56 18.80 -44.09
C ASP A 509 -11.75 19.22 -43.21
N LEU A 510 -12.90 19.43 -43.84
CA LEU A 510 -14.14 19.86 -43.18
C LEU A 510 -14.67 18.82 -42.19
N THR A 511 -14.49 17.52 -42.48
CA THR A 511 -14.91 16.43 -41.59
C THR A 511 -14.05 16.43 -40.34
N ALA A 512 -12.73 16.56 -40.51
CA ALA A 512 -11.79 16.65 -39.38
C ALA A 512 -12.03 17.90 -38.52
N GLN A 513 -12.35 19.04 -39.14
CA GLN A 513 -12.72 20.26 -38.41
C GLN A 513 -13.98 20.08 -37.55
N GLN A 514 -15.01 19.41 -38.09
CA GLN A 514 -16.23 19.14 -37.35
C GLN A 514 -15.99 18.14 -36.21
N LYS A 515 -15.26 17.05 -36.47
CA LYS A 515 -14.87 16.06 -35.46
C LYS A 515 -14.06 16.72 -34.33
N LEU A 516 -13.02 17.48 -34.68
CA LEU A 516 -12.16 18.16 -33.71
C LEU A 516 -12.99 19.05 -32.78
N ARG A 517 -13.85 19.91 -33.33
CA ARG A 517 -14.63 20.84 -32.53
C ARG A 517 -15.69 20.15 -31.68
N ASN A 518 -16.48 19.26 -32.29
CA ASN A 518 -17.71 18.77 -31.66
C ASN A 518 -17.48 17.54 -30.77
N GLU A 519 -16.55 16.66 -31.14
CA GLU A 519 -16.36 15.35 -30.49
C GLU A 519 -15.12 15.31 -29.59
N ILE A 520 -14.12 16.17 -29.85
CA ILE A 520 -12.85 16.19 -29.12
C ILE A 520 -12.78 17.42 -28.20
N LEU A 521 -12.71 18.64 -28.75
CA LEU A 521 -12.50 19.87 -27.98
C LEU A 521 -13.66 20.19 -27.02
N ASN A 522 -14.88 19.78 -27.36
CA ASN A 522 -16.08 20.02 -26.54
C ASN A 522 -16.33 18.93 -25.49
N MET A 523 -15.42 17.98 -25.32
CA MET A 523 -15.61 16.80 -24.49
C MET A 523 -14.47 16.68 -23.46
N PRO A 524 -14.74 16.83 -22.14
CA PRO A 524 -13.70 16.80 -21.11
C PRO A 524 -12.89 15.49 -21.06
N ALA A 525 -13.47 14.37 -21.49
CA ALA A 525 -12.78 13.08 -21.54
C ALA A 525 -11.52 13.09 -22.44
N TRP A 526 -11.43 14.02 -23.39
CA TRP A 526 -10.30 14.13 -24.33
C TRP A 526 -9.20 15.09 -23.88
N GLU A 527 -9.38 15.83 -22.77
CA GLU A 527 -8.48 16.90 -22.34
C GLU A 527 -7.01 16.48 -22.34
N GLU A 528 -6.63 15.42 -21.61
CA GLU A 528 -5.22 15.02 -21.54
C GLU A 528 -4.70 14.50 -22.89
N ALA A 529 -5.55 13.84 -23.69
CA ALA A 529 -5.19 13.38 -25.03
C ALA A 529 -4.92 14.56 -25.98
N ILE A 530 -5.67 15.65 -25.86
CA ILE A 530 -5.44 16.91 -26.57
C ILE A 530 -4.09 17.50 -26.15
N LEU A 531 -3.80 17.54 -24.85
CA LEU A 531 -2.55 18.08 -24.34
C LEU A 531 -1.32 17.28 -24.83
N PHE A 532 -1.39 15.94 -24.86
CA PHE A 532 -0.31 15.12 -25.43
C PHE A 532 -0.10 15.35 -26.93
N ALA A 533 -1.18 15.50 -27.70
CA ALA A 533 -1.10 15.81 -29.12
C ALA A 533 -0.45 17.20 -29.34
N CYS A 534 -0.84 18.21 -28.55
CA CYS A 534 -0.23 19.54 -28.60
C CYS A 534 1.25 19.51 -28.21
N GLU A 535 1.64 18.77 -27.17
CA GLU A 535 3.04 18.61 -26.76
C GLU A 535 3.92 18.08 -27.90
N ARG A 536 3.45 17.07 -28.66
CA ARG A 536 4.16 16.56 -29.83
C ARG A 536 4.17 17.54 -31.00
N LEU A 537 3.01 18.02 -31.42
CA LEU A 537 2.89 18.88 -32.61
C LEU A 537 3.66 20.19 -32.46
N SER A 538 3.68 20.78 -31.26
CA SER A 538 4.39 22.02 -30.99
C SER A 538 5.91 21.92 -31.14
N ARG A 539 6.47 20.70 -31.13
CA ARG A 539 7.92 20.46 -31.14
C ARG A 539 8.42 19.75 -32.41
N ASP A 540 7.53 19.45 -33.36
CA ASP A 540 7.86 18.71 -34.59
C ASP A 540 7.71 19.58 -35.86
N GLY A 541 8.45 20.70 -35.89
CA GLY A 541 8.54 21.57 -37.06
C GLY A 541 7.37 22.54 -37.27
N ARG A 542 7.58 23.52 -38.16
CA ARG A 542 6.68 24.68 -38.31
C ARG A 542 5.26 24.33 -38.76
N SER A 543 5.09 23.32 -39.61
CA SER A 543 3.77 22.91 -40.08
C SER A 543 2.91 22.36 -38.94
N ASN A 544 3.52 21.54 -38.07
CA ASN A 544 2.84 20.93 -36.93
C ASN A 544 2.56 21.98 -35.85
N GLN A 545 3.49 22.91 -35.62
CA GLN A 545 3.27 24.08 -34.77
C GLN A 545 2.06 24.92 -35.21
N ALA A 546 1.92 25.16 -36.52
CA ALA A 546 0.76 25.87 -37.05
C ALA A 546 -0.55 25.08 -36.89
N ALA A 547 -0.51 23.75 -36.97
CA ALA A 547 -1.68 22.91 -36.70
C ALA A 547 -2.09 22.98 -35.22
N ALA A 548 -1.13 22.92 -34.29
CA ALA A 548 -1.38 23.10 -32.87
C ALA A 548 -1.97 24.48 -32.57
N ALA A 549 -1.41 25.55 -33.14
CA ALA A 549 -1.92 26.92 -32.97
C ALA A 549 -3.37 27.06 -33.45
N LYS A 550 -3.70 26.50 -34.62
CA LYS A 550 -5.09 26.48 -35.12
C LYS A 550 -6.03 25.74 -34.17
N ALA A 551 -5.61 24.60 -33.61
CA ALA A 551 -6.41 23.86 -32.64
C ALA A 551 -6.61 24.66 -31.34
N ILE A 552 -5.59 25.38 -30.86
CA ILE A 552 -5.70 26.29 -29.70
C ILE A 552 -6.71 27.40 -29.97
N ILE A 553 -6.62 28.07 -31.12
CA ILE A 553 -7.56 29.13 -31.51
C ILE A 553 -9.00 28.62 -31.58
N GLN A 554 -9.21 27.41 -32.12
CA GLN A 554 -10.54 26.79 -32.12
C GLN A 554 -11.01 26.48 -30.69
N SER A 555 -10.11 26.03 -29.82
CA SER A 555 -10.40 25.71 -28.42
C SER A 555 -10.79 26.96 -27.62
N LEU A 556 -10.22 28.14 -27.90
CA LEU A 556 -10.63 29.41 -27.28
C LEU A 556 -12.12 29.71 -27.46
N GLY A 557 -12.71 29.28 -28.57
CA GLY A 557 -14.14 29.44 -28.84
C GLY A 557 -15.05 28.40 -28.17
N VAL A 558 -14.48 27.36 -27.56
CA VAL A 558 -15.20 26.24 -26.93
C VAL A 558 -14.94 26.21 -25.43
N ASP A 559 -13.66 26.09 -25.04
CA ASP A 559 -13.18 26.06 -23.67
C ASP A 559 -11.86 26.88 -23.55
N PRO A 560 -11.93 28.14 -23.07
CA PRO A 560 -10.76 28.98 -22.89
C PRO A 560 -9.74 28.44 -21.86
N MET A 561 -10.17 27.63 -20.89
CA MET A 561 -9.27 27.06 -19.88
C MET A 561 -8.44 25.93 -20.49
N LEU A 562 -9.09 25.06 -21.28
CA LEU A 562 -8.39 24.05 -22.06
C LEU A 562 -7.39 24.70 -23.04
N ALA A 563 -7.79 25.76 -23.73
CA ALA A 563 -6.90 26.48 -24.63
C ALA A 563 -5.67 27.06 -23.90
N ALA A 564 -5.87 27.64 -22.71
CA ALA A 564 -4.79 28.14 -21.88
C ALA A 564 -3.82 27.01 -21.45
N GLU A 565 -4.35 25.84 -21.11
CA GLU A 565 -3.51 24.67 -20.77
C GLU A 565 -2.76 24.13 -22.00
N MET A 566 -3.40 24.10 -23.17
CA MET A 566 -2.74 23.73 -24.44
C MET A 566 -1.58 24.67 -24.76
N ILE A 567 -1.74 25.98 -24.54
CA ILE A 567 -0.66 26.98 -24.68
C ILE A 567 0.44 26.69 -23.67
N PHE A 568 0.08 26.51 -22.40
CA PHE A 568 1.02 26.28 -21.31
C PHE A 568 1.91 25.04 -21.53
N ARG A 569 1.39 24.00 -22.20
CA ARG A 569 2.12 22.76 -22.50
C ARG A 569 2.81 22.74 -23.87
N SER A 570 2.50 23.70 -24.73
CA SER A 570 3.16 23.85 -26.04
C SER A 570 4.54 24.50 -25.92
N ALA A 571 5.35 24.36 -26.97
CA ALA A 571 6.59 25.13 -27.10
C ALA A 571 6.30 26.62 -27.38
N ASP A 572 7.22 27.50 -26.97
CA ASP A 572 7.09 28.96 -27.07
C ASP A 572 6.78 29.45 -28.49
N GLU A 573 7.25 28.73 -29.52
CA GLU A 573 6.99 29.06 -30.92
C GLU A 573 5.50 29.04 -31.26
N VAL A 574 4.72 28.15 -30.64
CA VAL A 574 3.27 28.07 -30.88
C VAL A 574 2.56 29.32 -30.37
N TRP A 575 3.01 29.91 -29.26
CA TRP A 575 2.43 31.15 -28.72
C TRP A 575 2.53 32.30 -29.72
N SER A 576 3.57 32.35 -30.55
CA SER A 576 3.71 33.39 -31.59
C SER A 576 2.71 33.25 -32.75
N LEU A 577 2.02 32.11 -32.85
CA LEU A 577 1.10 31.75 -33.93
C LEU A 577 -0.38 31.77 -33.49
N VAL A 578 -0.64 31.77 -32.18
CA VAL A 578 -1.96 31.87 -31.55
C VAL A 578 -2.33 33.35 -31.40
#